data_AF-A0A3D3JLX1-F1
#
_entry.id   AF-A0A3D3JLX1-F1
#
_cell.length_a   1.000
_cell.length_b   1.000
_cell.length_c   1.000
_cell.angle_alpha   90.00
_cell.angle_beta   90.00
_cell.angle_gamma   90.00
#
_symmetry.space_group_name_H-M   'P 1'
#
loop_
_entity.id
_entity.type
_entity.pdbx_description
1 polymer ?
#
loop_
_entity_poly.entity_id
_entity_poly.type
_entity_poly.pdbx_seq_one_letter_code
_entity_poly.pdbx_strand_id
1 'polypeptide(L)'
;GPEGDLDLDGDTALTLATGADLTAGGDITVNDDLLLDVPGGDSTVTSEDGDITLQNVSAAEVRNLTVAAAEGTVTIDSLGSDDATDNEVNNLTITGGNVRITNAADGLIDGNLNITSTGDVTNADGLVAGTGNSLGVGGDANIASRNVDIDGDLAVTGNIAITALQDIGVGAGTSAPANTNVTAVGGISLTADFDGDGDGGVLMNDAGLTATTGNVAIAGNGVLVDDVVAPAAGASITIDGGRNSIAAQNPGDADADLTADNIDLDAFGTINVDTKTINIDAATTGFGGTITIVNAIDDDVDFTGVTSGEDADIVLQNSGDELLTVTGTTTASGDISITGSGAMQINGVAAGDVNLFNGNIDDAHSVTIVSDAAGAITIAAAGISADFGVLVRNVDGDINLDVESVTAGGDVELNSVTGGISDIADSRLINIRTPTGEVRLIADDQVGNPVDFVEIVAGSVLVGNIPADDGDIGFITGLAGLANGSAGPAAVDSIGDPTARLLWNSNVIGAPPRQLQSWFRGGNFDAQGVVLDNTIGVLRNSFFWYGRSVLTTYRLPTDIIEYISVGGGNIYGMPRDMNLPDNIDMLRFTDDPYDWELDKRLREFLDKHLTQD
;
A
#
# COMPACT_ATOMS: atom_id res chain seq x y z
N GLY A 1 44.09 -10.67 -42.53
CA GLY A 1 44.66 -9.51 -43.22
C GLY A 1 46.15 -9.45 -42.90
N PRO A 2 46.70 -8.30 -42.50
CA PRO A 2 48.09 -8.20 -42.02
C PRO A 2 48.30 -8.87 -40.65
N GLU A 3 49.55 -9.22 -40.32
CA GLU A 3 49.98 -9.72 -39.00
C GLU A 3 50.17 -8.60 -37.94
N GLY A 4 49.86 -7.36 -38.29
CA GLY A 4 49.87 -6.20 -37.39
C GLY A 4 48.75 -5.25 -37.78
N ASP A 5 48.86 -3.98 -37.37
CA ASP A 5 47.80 -2.98 -37.50
C ASP A 5 47.31 -2.79 -38.95
N LEU A 6 46.01 -2.54 -39.09
CA LEU A 6 45.32 -2.22 -40.32
C LEU A 6 44.61 -0.87 -40.18
N ASP A 7 45.32 0.19 -40.53
CA ASP A 7 44.76 1.54 -40.66
C ASP A 7 44.27 1.76 -42.10
N LEU A 8 43.02 2.21 -42.22
CA LEU A 8 42.37 2.58 -43.46
C LEU A 8 41.92 4.05 -43.34
N ASP A 9 42.90 4.93 -43.57
CA ASP A 9 42.85 6.40 -43.49
C ASP A 9 42.59 7.09 -44.87
N GLY A 10 42.17 6.31 -45.86
CA GLY A 10 42.48 6.54 -47.26
C GLY A 10 41.46 7.30 -48.12
N ASP A 11 40.78 8.34 -47.62
CA ASP A 11 39.82 9.21 -48.36
C ASP A 11 38.71 8.44 -49.14
N THR A 12 38.49 7.15 -48.86
CA THR A 12 37.63 6.26 -49.63
C THR A 12 37.08 5.13 -48.77
N ALA A 13 35.74 5.07 -48.71
CA ALA A 13 34.98 4.04 -48.02
C ALA A 13 35.48 2.60 -48.31
N LEU A 14 35.65 1.80 -47.25
CA LEU A 14 35.99 0.40 -47.37
C LEU A 14 34.74 -0.41 -47.73
N THR A 15 34.69 -0.89 -48.96
CA THR A 15 33.64 -1.82 -49.38
C THR A 15 33.99 -3.27 -49.04
N LEU A 16 33.33 -3.85 -48.03
CA LEU A 16 33.37 -5.29 -47.78
C LEU A 16 32.49 -6.01 -48.81
N ALA A 17 33.16 -6.80 -49.65
CA ALA A 17 32.48 -7.69 -50.58
C ALA A 17 31.75 -8.82 -49.84
N THR A 18 30.82 -9.47 -50.52
CA THR A 18 29.97 -10.48 -49.88
C THR A 18 30.73 -11.68 -49.29
N GLY A 19 30.52 -11.92 -48.00
CA GLY A 19 31.21 -12.98 -47.24
C GLY A 19 32.70 -12.70 -47.02
N ALA A 20 33.11 -11.43 -47.02
CA ALA A 20 34.48 -11.03 -46.74
C ALA A 20 34.69 -10.81 -45.24
N ASP A 21 35.74 -11.45 -44.73
CA ASP A 21 36.22 -11.26 -43.36
C ASP A 21 37.40 -10.27 -43.36
N LEU A 22 37.28 -9.21 -42.57
CA LEU A 22 38.35 -8.27 -42.29
C LEU A 22 39.08 -8.71 -41.01
N THR A 23 40.30 -9.22 -41.15
CA THR A 23 41.08 -9.69 -39.98
C THR A 23 42.42 -8.98 -39.88
N ALA A 24 42.88 -8.62 -38.69
CA ALA A 24 44.24 -8.13 -38.44
C ALA A 24 44.82 -8.75 -37.17
N GLY A 25 46.15 -8.87 -37.12
CA GLY A 25 46.85 -9.28 -35.89
C GLY A 25 46.90 -8.18 -34.83
N GLY A 26 46.99 -6.92 -35.25
CA GLY A 26 46.91 -5.73 -34.39
C GLY A 26 45.62 -4.95 -34.61
N ASP A 27 45.66 -3.65 -34.31
CA ASP A 27 44.49 -2.77 -34.34
C ASP A 27 43.83 -2.71 -35.74
N ILE A 28 42.52 -2.51 -35.81
CA ILE A 28 41.78 -2.20 -37.04
C ILE A 28 41.13 -0.83 -36.91
N THR A 29 41.51 0.11 -37.77
CA THR A 29 40.91 1.44 -37.83
C THR A 29 40.32 1.68 -39.22
N VAL A 30 39.03 1.94 -39.28
CA VAL A 30 38.33 2.40 -40.49
C VAL A 30 37.85 3.83 -40.24
N ASN A 31 38.59 4.79 -40.81
CA ASN A 31 38.35 6.22 -40.57
C ASN A 31 37.34 6.86 -41.54
N ASP A 32 36.96 6.14 -42.60
CA ASP A 32 35.89 6.49 -43.54
C ASP A 32 34.69 5.54 -43.36
N ASP A 33 33.76 5.49 -44.32
CA ASP A 33 32.61 4.56 -44.28
C ASP A 33 33.01 3.09 -44.51
N LEU A 34 32.56 2.20 -43.63
CA LEU A 34 32.51 0.76 -43.87
C LEU A 34 31.22 0.42 -44.62
N LEU A 35 31.32 0.20 -45.94
CA LEU A 35 30.21 -0.17 -46.84
C LEU A 35 30.11 -1.69 -47.00
N LEU A 36 28.91 -2.28 -46.94
CA LEU A 36 28.71 -3.74 -47.07
C LEU A 36 28.05 -4.17 -48.41
N ASP A 37 28.79 -4.37 -49.51
CA ASP A 37 28.24 -4.44 -50.89
C ASP A 37 27.69 -5.80 -51.42
N VAL A 38 26.74 -5.66 -52.34
CA VAL A 38 25.73 -6.59 -52.88
C VAL A 38 26.33 -7.86 -53.56
N PRO A 39 25.68 -9.06 -53.52
CA PRO A 39 24.56 -9.51 -52.68
C PRO A 39 24.87 -10.78 -51.84
N GLY A 40 24.48 -10.78 -50.56
CA GLY A 40 24.08 -11.99 -49.82
C GLY A 40 25.17 -12.77 -49.08
N GLY A 41 25.46 -12.37 -47.84
CA GLY A 41 26.29 -13.10 -46.88
C GLY A 41 26.63 -12.23 -45.67
N ASP A 42 26.93 -12.87 -44.54
CA ASP A 42 27.36 -12.18 -43.32
C ASP A 42 28.80 -11.66 -43.48
N SER A 43 29.12 -10.55 -42.82
CA SER A 43 30.47 -9.96 -42.80
C SER A 43 31.05 -10.03 -41.39
N THR A 44 32.35 -10.29 -41.28
CA THR A 44 33.05 -10.27 -39.98
C THR A 44 34.24 -9.30 -39.98
N VAL A 45 34.47 -8.65 -38.84
CA VAL A 45 35.64 -7.82 -38.56
C VAL A 45 36.27 -8.33 -37.27
N THR A 46 37.53 -8.74 -37.31
CA THR A 46 38.21 -9.40 -36.18
C THR A 46 39.63 -8.89 -35.99
N SER A 47 39.94 -8.37 -34.81
CA SER A 47 41.31 -8.18 -34.36
C SER A 47 41.69 -9.34 -33.41
N GLU A 48 42.89 -9.90 -33.60
CA GLU A 48 43.39 -10.98 -32.74
C GLU A 48 43.90 -10.43 -31.39
N ASP A 49 44.78 -9.42 -31.41
CA ASP A 49 45.43 -8.87 -30.21
C ASP A 49 45.20 -7.34 -29.99
N GLY A 50 44.36 -6.67 -30.80
CA GLY A 50 44.23 -5.19 -30.82
C GLY A 50 42.79 -4.64 -30.75
N ASP A 51 42.69 -3.31 -30.80
CA ASP A 51 41.42 -2.57 -30.78
C ASP A 51 40.75 -2.54 -32.17
N ILE A 52 39.44 -2.30 -32.23
CA ILE A 52 38.70 -2.04 -33.48
C ILE A 52 37.98 -0.70 -33.36
N THR A 53 38.20 0.21 -34.32
CA THR A 53 37.47 1.47 -34.46
C THR A 53 36.83 1.56 -35.84
N LEU A 54 35.51 1.73 -35.87
CA LEU A 54 34.72 1.95 -37.09
C LEU A 54 34.03 3.31 -36.98
N GLN A 55 34.42 4.30 -37.79
CA GLN A 55 33.80 5.63 -37.71
C GLN A 55 32.35 5.61 -38.20
N ASN A 56 32.11 5.14 -39.43
CA ASN A 56 30.76 5.00 -39.98
C ASN A 56 30.55 3.59 -40.53
N VAL A 57 29.40 2.99 -40.25
CA VAL A 57 29.01 1.68 -40.81
C VAL A 57 27.67 1.83 -41.55
N SER A 58 27.63 1.48 -42.85
CA SER A 58 26.42 1.55 -43.68
C SER A 58 26.30 0.37 -44.65
N ALA A 59 25.08 -0.18 -44.83
CA ALA A 59 24.95 -1.61 -45.14
C ALA A 59 24.71 -2.03 -46.61
N ALA A 60 24.38 -1.13 -47.54
CA ALA A 60 23.96 -1.35 -48.94
C ALA A 60 22.74 -2.30 -49.22
N GLU A 61 22.51 -3.29 -48.37
CA GLU A 61 21.32 -4.16 -48.21
C GLU A 61 21.32 -4.67 -46.76
N VAL A 62 20.20 -5.21 -46.28
CA VAL A 62 20.03 -5.82 -44.94
C VAL A 62 21.03 -6.97 -44.72
N ARG A 63 22.08 -6.76 -43.90
CA ARG A 63 23.18 -7.73 -43.64
C ARG A 63 23.61 -7.86 -42.20
N ASN A 64 24.05 -9.05 -41.79
CA ASN A 64 24.62 -9.26 -40.47
C ASN A 64 26.09 -8.82 -40.44
N LEU A 65 26.48 -8.10 -39.39
CA LEU A 65 27.86 -7.72 -39.09
C LEU A 65 28.27 -8.33 -37.75
N THR A 66 29.39 -9.04 -37.73
CA THR A 66 30.04 -9.47 -36.48
C THR A 66 31.35 -8.72 -36.30
N VAL A 67 31.56 -8.09 -35.14
CA VAL A 67 32.80 -7.40 -34.77
C VAL A 67 33.40 -8.06 -33.54
N ALA A 68 34.66 -8.46 -33.57
CA ALA A 68 35.30 -9.23 -32.51
C ALA A 68 36.73 -8.75 -32.21
N ALA A 69 36.95 -8.22 -31.01
CA ALA A 69 38.26 -7.89 -30.45
C ALA A 69 38.40 -8.58 -29.09
N ALA A 70 39.05 -9.75 -29.04
CA ALA A 70 38.93 -10.64 -27.88
C ALA A 70 39.49 -10.07 -26.57
N GLU A 71 40.55 -9.28 -26.64
CA GLU A 71 41.15 -8.57 -25.49
C GLU A 71 41.10 -7.03 -25.66
N GLY A 72 40.75 -6.52 -26.84
CA GLY A 72 40.73 -5.10 -27.21
C GLY A 72 39.36 -4.43 -27.13
N THR A 73 39.34 -3.11 -27.28
CA THR A 73 38.13 -2.28 -27.29
C THR A 73 37.51 -2.24 -28.69
N VAL A 74 36.20 -2.44 -28.79
CA VAL A 74 35.44 -2.17 -30.02
C VAL A 74 34.75 -0.81 -29.90
N THR A 75 35.07 0.13 -30.78
CA THR A 75 34.41 1.44 -30.88
C THR A 75 33.67 1.54 -32.22
N ILE A 76 32.39 1.91 -32.16
CA ILE A 76 31.59 2.26 -33.34
C ILE A 76 31.04 3.67 -33.11
N ASP A 77 31.49 4.65 -33.90
CA ASP A 77 31.07 6.05 -33.70
C ASP A 77 29.72 6.36 -34.33
N SER A 78 29.37 5.77 -35.48
CA SER A 78 28.03 5.86 -36.08
C SER A 78 27.58 4.58 -36.81
N LEU A 79 26.27 4.34 -36.79
CA LEU A 79 25.58 3.19 -37.40
C LEU A 79 24.57 3.67 -38.46
N GLY A 80 25.08 4.38 -39.47
CA GLY A 80 24.32 4.92 -40.60
C GLY A 80 25.14 5.97 -41.36
N SER A 81 24.58 6.52 -42.43
CA SER A 81 25.08 7.77 -43.02
C SER A 81 24.08 8.90 -42.82
N ASP A 82 24.55 10.15 -42.81
CA ASP A 82 23.73 11.38 -42.67
C ASP A 82 22.73 11.59 -43.83
N ASP A 83 22.75 10.74 -44.87
CA ASP A 83 21.72 10.72 -45.92
C ASP A 83 20.63 9.69 -45.56
N ALA A 84 19.44 10.19 -45.22
CA ALA A 84 18.27 9.47 -44.70
C ALA A 84 17.61 8.49 -45.70
N THR A 85 18.42 7.82 -46.53
CA THR A 85 18.02 6.82 -47.52
C THR A 85 18.95 5.60 -47.58
N ASP A 86 20.05 5.56 -46.81
CA ASP A 86 21.11 4.55 -46.93
C ASP A 86 21.24 3.54 -45.75
N ASN A 87 20.51 2.43 -45.88
CA ASN A 87 20.89 1.05 -45.54
C ASN A 87 21.24 0.65 -44.08
N GLU A 88 20.32 -0.07 -43.45
CA GLU A 88 20.40 -0.63 -42.10
C GLU A 88 21.27 -1.92 -41.98
N VAL A 89 22.00 -2.06 -40.86
CA VAL A 89 22.62 -3.35 -40.46
C VAL A 89 21.51 -4.30 -39.98
N ASN A 90 21.42 -5.52 -40.49
CA ASN A 90 20.39 -6.49 -40.08
C ASN A 90 20.58 -6.94 -38.62
N ASN A 91 21.65 -7.68 -38.34
CA ASN A 91 22.01 -8.06 -36.98
C ASN A 91 23.43 -7.60 -36.70
N LEU A 92 23.62 -6.87 -35.61
CA LEU A 92 24.93 -6.48 -35.14
C LEU A 92 25.31 -7.38 -33.96
N THR A 93 26.45 -8.06 -34.07
CA THR A 93 27.03 -8.86 -32.98
C THR A 93 28.41 -8.33 -32.64
N ILE A 94 28.63 -7.92 -31.40
CA ILE A 94 29.92 -7.39 -30.93
C ILE A 94 30.45 -8.26 -29.79
N THR A 95 31.72 -8.65 -29.89
CA THR A 95 32.47 -9.27 -28.78
C THR A 95 33.72 -8.44 -28.51
N GLY A 96 33.90 -7.95 -27.28
CA GLY A 96 34.97 -7.00 -26.95
C GLY A 96 35.57 -7.18 -25.57
N GLY A 97 36.84 -6.81 -25.41
CA GLY A 97 37.45 -6.49 -24.12
C GLY A 97 36.71 -5.32 -23.43
N ASN A 98 36.37 -4.28 -24.19
CA ASN A 98 35.34 -3.28 -23.87
C ASN A 98 34.55 -2.97 -25.16
N VAL A 99 33.36 -2.37 -25.05
CA VAL A 99 32.57 -1.92 -26.22
C VAL A 99 32.04 -0.51 -26.01
N ARG A 100 32.22 0.36 -27.01
CA ARG A 100 31.67 1.71 -27.03
C ARG A 100 30.88 1.95 -28.32
N ILE A 101 29.67 2.47 -28.18
CA ILE A 101 28.87 3.00 -29.28
C ILE A 101 28.64 4.49 -29.01
N THR A 102 29.07 5.37 -29.92
CA THR A 102 29.11 6.83 -29.67
C THR A 102 27.97 7.61 -30.36
N ASN A 103 27.12 6.93 -31.15
CA ASN A 103 25.92 7.48 -31.82
C ASN A 103 26.07 8.94 -32.30
N ALA A 104 27.13 9.22 -33.07
CA ALA A 104 27.44 10.55 -33.58
C ALA A 104 26.38 11.11 -34.55
N ALA A 105 25.52 10.23 -35.07
CA ALA A 105 24.25 10.50 -35.74
C ALA A 105 23.24 9.42 -35.31
N ASP A 106 21.95 9.61 -35.61
CA ASP A 106 20.92 8.57 -35.44
C ASP A 106 21.36 7.26 -36.11
N GLY A 107 21.42 6.18 -35.34
CA GLY A 107 21.87 4.86 -35.81
C GLY A 107 20.70 3.90 -35.97
N LEU A 108 20.75 2.99 -36.95
CA LEU A 108 19.68 2.00 -37.13
C LEU A 108 20.20 0.58 -37.44
N ILE A 109 19.76 -0.36 -36.60
CA ILE A 109 19.88 -1.80 -36.78
C ILE A 109 18.49 -2.34 -37.08
N ASP A 110 18.31 -3.05 -38.20
CA ASP A 110 17.01 -3.51 -38.73
C ASP A 110 16.43 -4.70 -37.95
N GLY A 111 17.32 -5.50 -37.35
CA GLY A 111 17.05 -6.69 -36.56
C GLY A 111 17.74 -6.58 -35.19
N ASN A 112 18.45 -7.63 -34.75
CA ASN A 112 18.90 -7.74 -33.36
C ASN A 112 20.28 -7.12 -33.12
N LEU A 113 20.44 -6.48 -31.96
CA LEU A 113 21.72 -6.12 -31.37
C LEU A 113 22.14 -7.16 -30.32
N ASN A 114 23.35 -7.70 -30.42
CA ASN A 114 23.93 -8.57 -29.41
C ASN A 114 25.34 -8.09 -29.05
N ILE A 115 25.57 -7.75 -27.79
CA ILE A 115 26.88 -7.33 -27.27
C ILE A 115 27.31 -8.30 -26.18
N THR A 116 28.57 -8.74 -26.21
CA THR A 116 29.18 -9.51 -25.13
C THR A 116 30.57 -8.94 -24.83
N SER A 117 30.74 -8.37 -23.64
CA SER A 117 32.02 -7.83 -23.18
C SER A 117 32.54 -8.52 -21.94
N THR A 118 33.87 -8.59 -21.80
CA THR A 118 34.54 -9.01 -20.55
C THR A 118 34.86 -7.84 -19.62
N GLY A 119 34.87 -6.63 -20.16
CA GLY A 119 34.98 -5.35 -19.47
C GLY A 119 33.68 -4.59 -19.64
N ASP A 120 33.76 -3.29 -19.95
CA ASP A 120 32.61 -2.39 -19.87
C ASP A 120 31.93 -2.20 -21.24
N VAL A 121 30.63 -1.89 -21.23
CA VAL A 121 29.84 -1.50 -22.40
C VAL A 121 29.27 -0.10 -22.17
N THR A 122 29.49 0.82 -23.09
CA THR A 122 28.92 2.17 -23.03
C THR A 122 28.19 2.53 -24.34
N ASN A 123 26.91 2.88 -24.25
CA ASN A 123 26.22 3.70 -25.26
C ASN A 123 26.32 5.16 -24.78
N ALA A 124 26.89 6.07 -25.58
CA ALA A 124 27.00 7.48 -25.25
C ALA A 124 26.39 8.38 -26.34
N ASP A 125 25.73 9.48 -25.93
CA ASP A 125 25.39 10.60 -26.83
C ASP A 125 26.68 11.21 -27.44
N GLY A 126 26.55 11.69 -28.68
CA GLY A 126 27.65 12.02 -29.59
C GLY A 126 28.45 13.27 -29.22
N LEU A 127 29.27 13.18 -28.19
CA LEU A 127 30.30 14.16 -27.78
C LEU A 127 29.80 15.58 -27.41
N VAL A 128 28.50 15.86 -27.54
CA VAL A 128 27.85 17.13 -27.21
C VAL A 128 26.58 16.84 -26.41
N ALA A 129 26.69 16.80 -25.08
CA ALA A 129 25.57 16.46 -24.20
C ALA A 129 24.28 17.22 -24.55
N GLY A 130 23.24 16.46 -24.92
CA GLY A 130 21.92 17.00 -25.30
C GLY A 130 21.74 17.20 -26.81
N THR A 131 22.41 16.40 -27.65
CA THR A 131 22.11 16.35 -29.10
C THR A 131 21.01 15.35 -29.47
N GLY A 132 20.76 14.33 -28.64
CA GLY A 132 19.56 13.49 -28.74
C GLY A 132 19.52 12.58 -29.96
N ASN A 133 20.68 12.04 -30.36
CA ASN A 133 20.75 10.99 -31.37
C ASN A 133 20.40 9.63 -30.73
N SER A 134 19.54 8.85 -31.38
CA SER A 134 19.09 7.55 -30.86
C SER A 134 19.74 6.38 -31.59
N LEU A 135 20.06 5.31 -30.85
CA LEU A 135 20.30 3.99 -31.42
C LEU A 135 18.97 3.24 -31.58
N GLY A 136 18.51 3.11 -32.82
CA GLY A 136 17.37 2.28 -33.20
C GLY A 136 17.74 0.81 -33.39
N VAL A 137 16.92 -0.09 -32.86
CA VAL A 137 17.01 -1.55 -33.04
C VAL A 137 15.62 -2.11 -33.41
N GLY A 138 15.48 -2.69 -34.60
CA GLY A 138 14.22 -3.24 -35.11
C GLY A 138 13.85 -4.63 -34.56
N GLY A 139 14.80 -5.32 -33.94
CA GLY A 139 14.63 -6.57 -33.22
C GLY A 139 14.89 -6.44 -31.72
N ASP A 140 15.39 -7.51 -31.10
CA ASP A 140 15.78 -7.52 -29.67
C ASP A 140 17.19 -6.92 -29.47
N ALA A 141 17.44 -6.29 -28.32
CA ALA A 141 18.76 -5.85 -27.88
C ALA A 141 19.22 -6.62 -26.64
N ASN A 142 20.29 -7.41 -26.78
CA ASN A 142 20.88 -8.20 -25.70
C ASN A 142 22.30 -7.70 -25.40
N ILE A 143 22.57 -7.28 -24.16
CA ILE A 143 23.88 -6.77 -23.73
C ILE A 143 24.34 -7.56 -22.50
N ALA A 144 25.48 -8.25 -22.61
CA ALA A 144 26.14 -8.92 -21.50
C ALA A 144 27.53 -8.32 -21.27
N SER A 145 27.87 -7.93 -20.04
CA SER A 145 29.06 -7.13 -19.76
C SER A 145 29.56 -7.28 -18.32
N ARG A 146 30.70 -6.67 -17.99
CA ARG A 146 31.06 -6.37 -16.60
C ARG A 146 30.14 -5.27 -16.05
N ASN A 147 30.21 -4.08 -16.64
CA ASN A 147 29.34 -2.93 -16.38
C ASN A 147 28.64 -2.49 -17.67
N VAL A 148 27.45 -1.89 -17.56
CA VAL A 148 26.74 -1.32 -18.72
C VAL A 148 26.25 0.09 -18.44
N ASP A 149 26.75 1.07 -19.17
CA ASP A 149 26.31 2.46 -19.10
C ASP A 149 25.52 2.82 -20.36
N ILE A 150 24.25 3.19 -20.20
CA ILE A 150 23.38 3.72 -21.26
C ILE A 150 23.19 5.21 -21.03
N ASP A 151 24.12 6.00 -21.57
CA ASP A 151 24.17 7.48 -21.50
C ASP A 151 23.58 8.17 -22.75
N GLY A 152 23.26 7.40 -23.80
CA GLY A 152 22.61 7.88 -25.02
C GLY A 152 21.27 7.17 -25.26
N ASP A 153 20.40 7.77 -26.06
CA ASP A 153 19.08 7.23 -26.36
C ASP A 153 19.16 5.84 -27.02
N LEU A 154 18.23 4.96 -26.63
CA LEU A 154 18.13 3.58 -27.13
C LEU A 154 16.67 3.22 -27.38
N ALA A 155 16.30 3.02 -28.64
CA ALA A 155 14.94 2.70 -29.06
C ALA A 155 14.86 1.32 -29.71
N VAL A 156 14.14 0.39 -29.10
CA VAL A 156 14.13 -1.04 -29.45
C VAL A 156 12.72 -1.53 -29.74
N THR A 157 12.51 -2.20 -30.87
CA THR A 157 11.19 -2.67 -31.31
C THR A 157 10.88 -4.08 -30.81
N GLY A 158 11.90 -4.85 -30.43
CA GLY A 158 11.78 -6.06 -29.62
C GLY A 158 11.87 -5.76 -28.13
N ASN A 159 12.55 -6.65 -27.42
CA ASN A 159 12.83 -6.55 -25.98
C ASN A 159 14.26 -6.02 -25.73
N ILE A 160 14.48 -5.44 -24.57
CA ILE A 160 15.82 -5.09 -24.06
C ILE A 160 16.16 -6.07 -22.93
N ALA A 161 17.33 -6.70 -23.02
CA ALA A 161 17.89 -7.53 -21.96
C ALA A 161 19.35 -7.12 -21.68
N ILE A 162 19.61 -6.61 -20.48
CA ILE A 162 20.94 -6.17 -20.04
C ILE A 162 21.34 -6.99 -18.82
N THR A 163 22.50 -7.64 -18.89
CA THR A 163 23.09 -8.40 -17.77
C THR A 163 24.51 -7.91 -17.52
N ALA A 164 24.72 -7.22 -16.40
CA ALA A 164 26.01 -6.82 -15.89
C ALA A 164 26.46 -7.77 -14.77
N LEU A 165 27.74 -8.12 -14.74
CA LEU A 165 28.32 -8.79 -13.57
C LEU A 165 28.28 -7.88 -12.34
N GLN A 166 28.36 -6.57 -12.55
CA GLN A 166 28.55 -5.54 -11.54
C GLN A 166 27.43 -4.49 -11.73
N ASP A 167 27.70 -3.31 -12.30
CA ASP A 167 26.73 -2.20 -12.36
C ASP A 167 25.99 -2.03 -13.71
N ILE A 168 24.76 -1.50 -13.65
CA ILE A 168 24.03 -0.93 -14.79
C ILE A 168 23.70 0.54 -14.50
N GLY A 169 24.24 1.46 -15.30
CA GLY A 169 23.90 2.88 -15.31
C GLY A 169 22.95 3.25 -16.46
N VAL A 170 21.95 4.09 -16.19
CA VAL A 170 21.11 4.73 -17.23
C VAL A 170 21.11 6.24 -16.99
N GLY A 171 21.65 7.01 -17.94
CA GLY A 171 21.90 8.47 -17.80
C GLY A 171 23.02 8.85 -16.81
N ALA A 172 23.63 7.88 -16.13
CA ALA A 172 24.51 8.06 -14.98
C ALA A 172 25.84 8.79 -15.29
N GLY A 173 26.38 8.64 -16.50
CA GLY A 173 27.60 9.33 -16.95
C GLY A 173 27.37 10.70 -17.58
N THR A 174 26.11 11.10 -17.78
CA THR A 174 25.77 12.34 -18.51
C THR A 174 25.79 13.59 -17.60
N SER A 175 26.05 14.75 -18.20
CA SER A 175 25.86 16.06 -17.55
C SER A 175 24.50 16.71 -17.82
N ALA A 176 23.60 15.99 -18.50
CA ALA A 176 22.26 16.42 -18.87
C ALA A 176 21.28 15.22 -18.88
N PRO A 177 21.14 14.51 -17.74
CA PRO A 177 20.45 13.21 -17.62
C PRO A 177 19.03 13.17 -18.18
N ALA A 178 18.24 14.21 -17.90
CA ALA A 178 16.85 14.45 -18.33
C ALA A 178 16.54 14.42 -19.85
N ASN A 179 17.49 13.98 -20.67
CA ASN A 179 17.30 13.71 -22.10
C ASN A 179 17.59 12.25 -22.50
N THR A 180 18.01 11.37 -21.58
CA THR A 180 18.34 9.97 -21.90
C THR A 180 17.09 9.10 -21.80
N ASN A 181 16.68 8.49 -22.90
CA ASN A 181 15.49 7.66 -23.01
C ASN A 181 15.84 6.25 -23.49
N VAL A 182 15.46 5.25 -22.70
CA VAL A 182 15.57 3.84 -23.05
C VAL A 182 14.16 3.29 -23.25
N THR A 183 13.79 3.04 -24.51
CA THR A 183 12.45 2.58 -24.88
C THR A 183 12.50 1.21 -25.53
N ALA A 184 11.70 0.27 -25.02
CA ALA A 184 11.34 -0.96 -25.71
C ALA A 184 9.86 -0.92 -26.15
N VAL A 185 9.55 -1.51 -27.30
CA VAL A 185 8.15 -1.86 -27.63
C VAL A 185 7.75 -3.14 -26.89
N GLY A 186 8.66 -4.11 -26.76
CA GLY A 186 8.51 -5.30 -25.91
C GLY A 186 8.71 -5.01 -24.42
N GLY A 187 9.28 -5.98 -23.71
CA GLY A 187 9.67 -5.84 -22.31
C GLY A 187 11.12 -5.38 -22.13
N ILE A 188 11.44 -4.97 -20.90
CA ILE A 188 12.79 -4.57 -20.48
C ILE A 188 13.22 -5.45 -19.30
N SER A 189 14.44 -5.97 -19.34
CA SER A 189 15.05 -6.72 -18.24
C SER A 189 16.45 -6.19 -17.97
N LEU A 190 16.68 -5.66 -16.77
CA LEU A 190 17.98 -5.21 -16.26
C LEU A 190 18.40 -6.14 -15.12
N THR A 191 19.63 -6.65 -15.15
CA THR A 191 20.18 -7.52 -14.10
C THR A 191 21.63 -7.18 -13.81
N ALA A 192 21.86 -6.54 -12.67
CA ALA A 192 23.15 -6.19 -12.08
C ALA A 192 23.56 -7.20 -10.98
N ASP A 193 24.76 -7.09 -10.43
CA ASP A 193 25.34 -8.02 -9.42
C ASP A 193 25.23 -9.51 -9.83
N PHE A 194 25.38 -9.84 -11.11
CA PHE A 194 25.13 -11.20 -11.60
C PHE A 194 26.13 -12.24 -11.08
N ASP A 195 27.31 -11.83 -10.60
CA ASP A 195 28.22 -12.75 -9.88
C ASP A 195 27.95 -12.86 -8.37
N GLY A 196 27.12 -11.97 -7.82
CA GLY A 196 26.50 -12.08 -6.51
C GLY A 196 27.45 -11.87 -5.33
N ASP A 197 28.52 -11.10 -5.53
CA ASP A 197 29.44 -10.73 -4.45
C ASP A 197 28.94 -9.52 -3.62
N GLY A 198 28.00 -8.75 -4.20
CA GLY A 198 27.20 -7.75 -3.52
C GLY A 198 27.71 -6.32 -3.64
N ASP A 199 28.52 -5.97 -4.65
CA ASP A 199 28.89 -4.59 -4.94
C ASP A 199 28.18 -3.93 -6.14
N GLY A 200 27.49 -4.70 -7.00
CA GLY A 200 26.78 -4.19 -8.18
C GLY A 200 25.34 -3.72 -7.94
N GLY A 201 24.89 -2.68 -8.64
CA GLY A 201 23.52 -2.16 -8.57
C GLY A 201 22.97 -1.61 -9.89
N VAL A 202 21.73 -1.12 -9.86
CA VAL A 202 21.11 -0.38 -10.97
C VAL A 202 20.94 1.08 -10.57
N LEU A 203 21.50 1.98 -11.36
CA LEU A 203 21.50 3.43 -11.12
C LEU A 203 20.87 4.15 -12.31
N MET A 204 19.64 4.61 -12.15
CA MET A 204 19.07 5.62 -13.03
C MET A 204 19.51 7.01 -12.57
N ASN A 205 19.59 7.96 -13.51
CA ASN A 205 19.93 9.35 -13.27
C ASN A 205 19.05 10.20 -14.19
N ASP A 206 17.96 10.77 -13.67
CA ASP A 206 16.88 11.51 -14.38
C ASP A 206 16.60 10.96 -15.80
N ALA A 207 16.50 9.64 -15.97
CA ALA A 207 16.49 8.98 -17.28
C ALA A 207 15.30 8.04 -17.46
N GLY A 208 14.50 8.26 -18.50
CA GLY A 208 13.24 7.54 -18.72
C GLY A 208 13.44 6.11 -19.23
N LEU A 209 12.73 5.15 -18.62
CA LEU A 209 12.75 3.73 -18.98
C LEU A 209 11.35 3.23 -19.34
N THR A 210 11.02 3.10 -20.62
CA THR A 210 9.65 2.78 -21.08
C THR A 210 9.55 1.42 -21.79
N ALA A 211 8.74 0.50 -21.26
CA ALA A 211 8.33 -0.74 -21.92
C ALA A 211 6.90 -0.62 -22.48
N THR A 212 6.75 -0.32 -23.77
CA THR A 212 5.47 0.12 -24.37
C THR A 212 4.36 -0.93 -24.31
N THR A 213 4.69 -2.22 -24.48
CA THR A 213 3.72 -3.33 -24.48
C THR A 213 4.09 -4.53 -23.62
N GLY A 214 5.30 -4.53 -23.05
CA GLY A 214 5.79 -5.56 -22.14
C GLY A 214 5.93 -5.06 -20.70
N ASN A 215 6.49 -5.93 -19.86
CA ASN A 215 6.79 -5.62 -18.47
C ASN A 215 8.22 -5.06 -18.34
N VAL A 216 8.50 -4.38 -17.23
CA VAL A 216 9.85 -4.03 -16.81
C VAL A 216 10.25 -4.93 -15.64
N ALA A 217 11.45 -5.51 -15.70
CA ALA A 217 12.05 -6.26 -14.60
C ALA A 217 13.46 -5.72 -14.31
N ILE A 218 13.72 -5.36 -13.05
CA ILE A 218 15.00 -4.80 -12.60
C ILE A 218 15.48 -5.62 -11.41
N ALA A 219 16.72 -6.11 -11.46
CA ALA A 219 17.35 -6.82 -10.35
C ALA A 219 18.78 -6.33 -10.15
N GLY A 220 19.19 -6.14 -8.91
CA GLY A 220 20.56 -5.75 -8.55
C GLY A 220 20.71 -5.57 -7.04
N ASN A 221 21.94 -5.51 -6.52
CA ASN A 221 22.15 -5.26 -5.09
C ASN A 221 22.04 -3.76 -4.77
N GLY A 222 20.83 -3.23 -4.91
CA GLY A 222 20.51 -1.81 -4.77
C GLY A 222 20.03 -1.23 -6.10
N VAL A 223 18.89 -0.54 -6.05
CA VAL A 223 18.23 0.01 -7.23
C VAL A 223 17.79 1.45 -6.95
N LEU A 224 18.28 2.38 -7.76
CA LEU A 224 17.75 3.74 -7.87
C LEU A 224 16.97 3.84 -9.19
N VAL A 225 15.70 4.19 -9.11
CA VAL A 225 14.78 4.34 -10.25
C VAL A 225 14.33 5.79 -10.43
N ASP A 226 14.04 6.13 -11.68
CA ASP A 226 13.42 7.38 -12.11
C ASP A 226 12.62 7.07 -13.40
N ASP A 227 11.50 7.76 -13.64
CA ASP A 227 10.67 7.68 -14.87
C ASP A 227 10.53 6.27 -15.52
N VAL A 228 10.24 5.23 -14.73
CA VAL A 228 10.02 3.85 -15.20
C VAL A 228 8.54 3.62 -15.54
N VAL A 229 8.25 3.32 -16.81
CA VAL A 229 6.88 3.27 -17.34
C VAL A 229 6.59 1.96 -18.08
N ALA A 230 5.54 1.25 -17.66
CA ALA A 230 4.96 0.10 -18.36
C ALA A 230 3.46 0.34 -18.60
N PRO A 231 3.07 1.09 -19.64
CA PRO A 231 1.74 1.71 -19.75
C PRO A 231 0.68 0.82 -20.42
N ALA A 232 1.00 -0.44 -20.71
CA ALA A 232 0.05 -1.38 -21.30
C ALA A 232 -0.84 -2.00 -20.21
N ALA A 233 -2.15 -2.06 -20.46
CA ALA A 233 -3.10 -2.62 -19.51
C ALA A 233 -2.74 -4.07 -19.11
N GLY A 234 -2.58 -4.31 -17.82
CA GLY A 234 -2.12 -5.55 -17.21
C GLY A 234 -0.59 -5.78 -17.24
N ALA A 235 0.22 -4.79 -17.65
CA ALA A 235 1.67 -4.86 -17.54
C ALA A 235 2.13 -4.69 -16.08
N SER A 236 3.37 -5.10 -15.81
CA SER A 236 3.99 -4.97 -14.49
C SER A 236 5.38 -4.32 -14.53
N ILE A 237 5.72 -3.66 -13.44
CA ILE A 237 7.11 -3.34 -13.07
C ILE A 237 7.45 -4.23 -11.86
N THR A 238 8.54 -4.99 -11.96
CA THR A 238 9.05 -5.83 -10.87
C THR A 238 10.48 -5.43 -10.53
N ILE A 239 10.77 -5.13 -9.26
CA ILE A 239 12.09 -4.70 -8.81
C ILE A 239 12.57 -5.56 -7.63
N ASP A 240 13.74 -6.18 -7.79
CA ASP A 240 14.48 -6.89 -6.74
C ASP A 240 15.73 -6.07 -6.37
N GLY A 241 15.70 -5.44 -5.19
CA GLY A 241 16.81 -4.66 -4.62
C GLY A 241 17.90 -5.51 -3.93
N GLY A 242 17.76 -6.84 -3.95
CA GLY A 242 18.72 -7.78 -3.38
C GLY A 242 18.92 -7.57 -1.88
N ARG A 243 20.18 -7.33 -1.47
CA ARG A 243 20.54 -7.07 -0.07
C ARG A 243 20.50 -5.59 0.34
N ASN A 244 20.25 -4.70 -0.61
CA ASN A 244 20.23 -3.25 -0.40
C ASN A 244 18.81 -2.71 -0.62
N SER A 245 18.68 -1.39 -0.78
CA SER A 245 17.41 -0.68 -0.88
C SER A 245 16.91 -0.49 -2.31
N ILE A 246 15.60 -0.27 -2.47
CA ILE A 246 14.99 0.32 -3.66
C ILE A 246 14.64 1.77 -3.33
N ALA A 247 15.03 2.72 -4.17
CA ALA A 247 14.75 4.14 -3.97
C ALA A 247 14.36 4.86 -5.26
N ALA A 248 13.46 5.83 -5.11
CA ALA A 248 13.25 6.94 -6.02
C ALA A 248 14.50 7.81 -6.14
N GLN A 249 14.69 8.36 -7.32
CA GLN A 249 15.49 9.55 -7.54
C GLN A 249 14.61 10.77 -7.33
N ASN A 250 15.06 11.74 -6.52
CA ASN A 250 14.27 12.93 -6.16
C ASN A 250 12.91 12.65 -5.46
N PRO A 251 12.83 11.76 -4.43
CA PRO A 251 11.56 11.41 -3.77
C PRO A 251 10.78 12.64 -3.29
N GLY A 252 9.49 12.66 -3.63
CA GLY A 252 8.55 13.74 -3.34
C GLY A 252 8.55 14.88 -4.36
N ASP A 253 8.91 14.62 -5.62
CA ASP A 253 8.64 15.56 -6.71
C ASP A 253 7.20 15.41 -7.28
N ALA A 254 6.92 15.87 -8.50
CA ALA A 254 5.57 15.90 -9.05
C ALA A 254 5.28 14.75 -10.05
N ASP A 255 6.33 14.14 -10.58
CA ASP A 255 6.24 13.02 -11.48
C ASP A 255 6.39 11.71 -10.67
N ALA A 256 6.15 10.54 -11.27
CA ALA A 256 6.08 9.29 -10.51
C ALA A 256 7.15 8.34 -11.02
N ASP A 257 8.09 7.95 -10.13
CA ASP A 257 9.22 7.08 -10.48
C ASP A 257 8.76 5.80 -11.19
N LEU A 258 7.61 5.25 -10.77
CA LEU A 258 7.04 4.02 -11.29
C LEU A 258 5.59 4.23 -11.76
N THR A 259 5.32 3.94 -13.04
CA THR A 259 3.96 4.00 -13.62
C THR A 259 3.61 2.70 -14.35
N ALA A 260 2.72 1.90 -13.77
CA ALA A 260 2.19 0.66 -14.35
C ALA A 260 0.87 0.23 -13.68
N ASP A 261 0.12 -0.70 -14.28
CA ASP A 261 -1.05 -1.30 -13.63
C ASP A 261 -0.67 -2.12 -12.38
N ASN A 262 0.52 -2.73 -12.36
CA ASN A 262 0.99 -3.59 -11.27
C ASN A 262 2.46 -3.28 -10.93
N ILE A 263 2.77 -3.17 -9.64
CA ILE A 263 4.12 -3.01 -9.09
C ILE A 263 4.37 -4.13 -8.06
N ASP A 264 5.54 -4.77 -8.16
CA ASP A 264 6.03 -5.80 -7.23
C ASP A 264 7.47 -5.46 -6.81
N LEU A 265 7.70 -5.16 -5.53
CA LEU A 265 8.96 -4.67 -4.98
C LEU A 265 9.46 -5.57 -3.85
N ASP A 266 10.63 -6.20 -3.99
CA ASP A 266 11.30 -6.97 -2.93
C ASP A 266 12.69 -6.39 -2.64
N ALA A 267 13.02 -6.19 -1.36
CA ALA A 267 14.33 -5.71 -0.94
C ALA A 267 14.68 -6.24 0.46
N PHE A 268 15.96 -6.46 0.74
CA PHE A 268 16.41 -6.55 2.13
C PHE A 268 16.43 -5.16 2.80
N GLY A 269 16.76 -4.11 2.07
CA GLY A 269 16.85 -2.75 2.58
C GLY A 269 15.51 -2.02 2.71
N THR A 270 15.58 -0.69 2.65
CA THR A 270 14.42 0.20 2.59
C THR A 270 13.79 0.15 1.20
N ILE A 271 12.48 0.34 1.10
CA ILE A 271 11.78 0.67 -0.15
C ILE A 271 11.23 2.09 0.01
N ASN A 272 11.55 3.00 -0.91
CA ASN A 272 11.03 4.37 -0.88
C ASN A 272 10.81 4.89 -2.31
N VAL A 273 9.58 4.81 -2.82
CA VAL A 273 9.22 5.18 -4.21
C VAL A 273 7.89 5.91 -4.32
N ASP A 274 7.78 6.79 -5.32
CA ASP A 274 6.54 7.45 -5.72
C ASP A 274 5.97 6.76 -6.97
N THR A 275 4.65 6.59 -7.00
CA THR A 275 3.99 5.64 -7.91
C THR A 275 2.68 6.17 -8.50
N LYS A 276 2.29 5.63 -9.66
CA LYS A 276 0.96 5.78 -10.27
C LYS A 276 0.45 4.40 -10.70
N THR A 277 -0.11 3.66 -9.73
CA THR A 277 -0.39 2.23 -9.89
C THR A 277 -1.64 1.75 -9.16
N ILE A 278 -2.33 0.80 -9.80
CA ILE A 278 -3.54 0.12 -9.32
C ILE A 278 -3.20 -0.95 -8.27
N ASN A 279 -2.30 -1.89 -8.60
CA ASN A 279 -1.93 -2.99 -7.69
C ASN A 279 -0.48 -2.82 -7.21
N ILE A 280 -0.27 -2.67 -5.91
CA ILE A 280 1.06 -2.45 -5.31
C ILE A 280 1.34 -3.54 -4.26
N ASP A 281 2.28 -4.43 -4.58
CA ASP A 281 2.86 -5.38 -3.64
C ASP A 281 4.29 -4.94 -3.27
N ALA A 282 4.60 -4.80 -1.98
CA ALA A 282 5.93 -4.43 -1.49
C ALA A 282 6.36 -5.27 -0.28
N ALA A 283 7.61 -5.75 -0.27
CA ALA A 283 8.14 -6.63 0.76
C ALA A 283 9.55 -6.22 1.22
N THR A 284 9.80 -6.26 2.53
CA THR A 284 11.15 -6.15 3.09
C THR A 284 11.51 -7.23 4.12
N THR A 285 12.79 -7.58 4.16
CA THR A 285 13.31 -8.66 5.02
C THR A 285 14.47 -8.28 5.94
N GLY A 286 15.01 -7.06 5.83
CA GLY A 286 16.14 -6.60 6.63
C GLY A 286 15.76 -5.72 7.83
N PHE A 287 16.67 -5.67 8.79
CA PHE A 287 16.58 -4.87 10.01
C PHE A 287 16.49 -3.37 9.68
N GLY A 288 15.42 -2.70 10.13
CA GLY A 288 15.13 -1.30 9.78
C GLY A 288 14.73 -1.06 8.32
N GLY A 289 14.30 -2.11 7.60
CA GLY A 289 13.85 -2.03 6.21
C GLY A 289 12.45 -1.44 6.08
N THR A 290 12.29 -0.13 6.30
CA THR A 290 11.02 0.58 6.11
C THR A 290 10.52 0.49 4.67
N ILE A 291 9.20 0.34 4.49
CA ILE A 291 8.50 0.55 3.21
C ILE A 291 7.83 1.92 3.26
N THR A 292 8.15 2.80 2.31
CA THR A 292 7.47 4.07 2.07
C THR A 292 6.99 4.10 0.63
N ILE A 293 5.68 4.23 0.43
CA ILE A 293 5.06 4.37 -0.89
C ILE A 293 4.19 5.62 -0.90
N VAL A 294 4.39 6.48 -1.90
CA VAL A 294 3.40 7.49 -2.30
C VAL A 294 2.74 7.01 -3.59
N ASN A 295 1.42 7.04 -3.67
CA ASN A 295 0.67 6.68 -4.87
C ASN A 295 -0.30 7.80 -5.25
N ALA A 296 -0.27 8.20 -6.52
CA ALA A 296 -1.01 9.35 -7.04
C ALA A 296 -1.79 9.00 -8.33
N ILE A 297 -2.44 7.83 -8.33
CA ILE A 297 -3.35 7.40 -9.40
C ILE A 297 -4.80 7.82 -9.12
N ASP A 298 -5.52 8.19 -10.18
CA ASP A 298 -6.98 8.34 -10.20
C ASP A 298 -7.62 7.03 -10.72
N ASP A 299 -7.57 5.96 -9.91
CA ASP A 299 -8.31 4.69 -10.10
C ASP A 299 -8.43 3.95 -8.74
N ASP A 300 -9.21 2.87 -8.66
CA ASP A 300 -9.24 1.98 -7.49
C ASP A 300 -7.85 1.36 -7.24
N VAL A 301 -7.42 1.21 -5.99
CA VAL A 301 -6.06 0.75 -5.60
C VAL A 301 -6.11 -0.43 -4.64
N ASP A 302 -5.38 -1.52 -4.95
CA ASP A 302 -5.11 -2.64 -4.06
C ASP A 302 -3.64 -2.56 -3.56
N PHE A 303 -3.42 -2.51 -2.23
CA PHE A 303 -2.09 -2.46 -1.61
C PHE A 303 -1.84 -3.63 -0.64
N THR A 304 -0.67 -4.25 -0.78
CA THR A 304 -0.07 -5.23 0.15
C THR A 304 1.33 -4.75 0.56
N GLY A 305 1.60 -4.60 1.86
CA GLY A 305 2.94 -4.32 2.37
C GLY A 305 3.38 -5.36 3.42
N VAL A 306 4.56 -5.96 3.29
CA VAL A 306 5.04 -6.97 4.26
C VAL A 306 6.47 -6.68 4.72
N THR A 307 6.67 -6.38 6.00
CA THR A 307 8.00 -6.33 6.61
C THR A 307 8.21 -7.51 7.55
N SER A 308 9.38 -8.15 7.45
CA SER A 308 9.79 -9.27 8.31
C SER A 308 11.08 -9.04 9.09
N GLY A 309 11.74 -7.91 8.86
CA GLY A 309 12.84 -7.43 9.68
C GLY A 309 12.35 -6.84 11.02
N GLU A 310 13.26 -6.79 11.99
CA GLU A 310 13.03 -6.00 13.21
C GLU A 310 13.05 -4.50 12.86
N ASP A 311 12.28 -3.70 13.62
CA ASP A 311 12.13 -2.24 13.54
C ASP A 311 11.75 -1.69 12.14
N ALA A 312 11.00 -2.47 11.34
CA ALA A 312 10.68 -2.17 9.95
C ALA A 312 9.23 -1.69 9.77
N ASP A 313 9.06 -0.37 9.60
CA ASP A 313 7.75 0.29 9.43
C ASP A 313 7.17 0.16 8.01
N ILE A 314 5.85 0.39 7.87
CA ILE A 314 5.16 0.59 6.59
C ILE A 314 4.45 1.94 6.58
N VAL A 315 4.70 2.75 5.56
CA VAL A 315 4.04 4.04 5.31
C VAL A 315 3.47 4.05 3.89
N LEU A 316 2.15 4.11 3.77
CA LEU A 316 1.45 4.35 2.50
C LEU A 316 0.76 5.72 2.52
N GLN A 317 0.91 6.48 1.44
CA GLN A 317 0.16 7.71 1.17
C GLN A 317 -0.49 7.62 -0.21
N ASN A 318 -1.80 7.41 -0.27
CA ASN A 318 -2.56 7.35 -1.52
C ASN A 318 -3.39 8.63 -1.71
N SER A 319 -3.00 9.49 -2.64
CA SER A 319 -3.72 10.76 -2.90
C SER A 319 -4.86 10.64 -3.92
N GLY A 320 -5.17 9.42 -4.39
CA GLY A 320 -6.33 9.17 -5.25
C GLY A 320 -7.65 9.22 -4.46
N ASP A 321 -8.69 9.74 -5.11
CA ASP A 321 -10.04 9.92 -4.53
C ASP A 321 -10.91 8.63 -4.61
N GLU A 322 -10.47 7.62 -5.36
CA GLU A 322 -11.14 6.31 -5.54
C GLU A 322 -10.94 5.35 -4.33
N LEU A 323 -11.36 4.08 -4.46
CA LEU A 323 -11.29 3.11 -3.36
C LEU A 323 -9.85 2.62 -3.13
N LEU A 324 -9.28 2.92 -1.97
CA LEU A 324 -8.07 2.25 -1.49
C LEU A 324 -8.43 0.99 -0.68
N THR A 325 -8.10 -0.18 -1.21
CA THR A 325 -8.17 -1.47 -0.51
C THR A 325 -6.79 -1.84 0.01
N VAL A 326 -6.68 -2.09 1.32
CA VAL A 326 -5.45 -2.62 1.95
C VAL A 326 -5.68 -4.05 2.39
N THR A 327 -4.87 -4.98 1.91
CA THR A 327 -5.05 -6.42 2.14
C THR A 327 -3.76 -7.07 2.61
N GLY A 328 -3.81 -7.85 3.70
CA GLY A 328 -2.69 -8.67 4.15
C GLY A 328 -1.43 -7.92 4.58
N THR A 329 -1.52 -6.60 4.84
CA THR A 329 -0.37 -5.75 5.16
C THR A 329 0.13 -6.04 6.58
N THR A 330 1.41 -6.39 6.76
CA THR A 330 1.93 -6.82 8.06
C THR A 330 3.35 -6.32 8.35
N THR A 331 3.63 -6.00 9.61
CA THR A 331 4.98 -5.71 10.12
C THR A 331 5.31 -6.66 11.26
N ALA A 332 6.56 -7.16 11.28
CA ALA A 332 7.00 -8.09 12.31
C ALA A 332 7.35 -7.43 13.65
N SER A 333 7.78 -6.16 13.65
CA SER A 333 8.00 -5.34 14.86
C SER A 333 8.14 -3.84 14.53
N GLY A 334 7.31 -3.31 13.63
CA GLY A 334 7.31 -1.90 13.23
C GLY A 334 5.90 -1.30 13.20
N ASP A 335 5.79 0.01 13.02
CA ASP A 335 4.51 0.70 12.88
C ASP A 335 3.93 0.57 11.46
N ILE A 336 2.60 0.64 11.34
CA ILE A 336 1.90 0.75 10.06
C ILE A 336 1.13 2.06 10.02
N SER A 337 1.42 2.92 9.04
CA SER A 337 0.72 4.17 8.79
C SER A 337 0.16 4.20 7.37
N ILE A 338 -1.16 4.30 7.23
CA ILE A 338 -1.85 4.33 5.94
C ILE A 338 -2.68 5.61 5.86
N THR A 339 -2.44 6.42 4.83
CA THR A 339 -3.25 7.59 4.49
C THR A 339 -3.90 7.40 3.12
N GLY A 340 -5.19 7.72 2.99
CA GLY A 340 -5.92 7.75 1.73
C GLY A 340 -6.76 9.03 1.58
N SER A 341 -7.00 9.48 0.34
CA SER A 341 -7.87 10.63 0.03
C SER A 341 -9.27 10.23 -0.48
N GLY A 342 -9.61 8.94 -0.44
CA GLY A 342 -10.91 8.41 -0.85
C GLY A 342 -11.59 7.52 0.19
N ALA A 343 -12.48 6.65 -0.30
CA ALA A 343 -13.00 5.55 0.49
C ALA A 343 -11.91 4.52 0.76
N MET A 344 -11.97 3.82 1.90
CA MET A 344 -10.96 2.82 2.27
C MET A 344 -11.60 1.50 2.68
N GLN A 345 -11.03 0.39 2.23
CA GLN A 345 -11.40 -0.96 2.67
C GLN A 345 -10.19 -1.67 3.29
N ILE A 346 -10.31 -2.05 4.56
CA ILE A 346 -9.23 -2.66 5.34
C ILE A 346 -9.50 -4.16 5.53
N ASN A 347 -8.76 -4.98 4.79
CA ASN A 347 -8.88 -6.44 4.68
C ASN A 347 -7.68 -7.18 5.32
N GLY A 348 -7.27 -6.76 6.52
CA GLY A 348 -6.21 -7.39 7.29
C GLY A 348 -4.92 -6.57 7.28
N VAL A 349 -4.70 -5.87 8.40
CA VAL A 349 -3.51 -5.08 8.72
C VAL A 349 -3.01 -5.54 10.09
N ALA A 350 -1.76 -5.98 10.21
CA ALA A 350 -1.23 -6.45 11.50
C ALA A 350 0.18 -5.94 11.82
N ALA A 351 0.31 -5.18 12.91
CA ALA A 351 1.58 -4.74 13.46
C ALA A 351 1.88 -5.49 14.77
N GLY A 352 2.79 -6.47 14.75
CA GLY A 352 3.12 -7.21 15.97
C GLY A 352 4.04 -8.41 15.84
N ASP A 353 4.55 -8.84 17.00
CA ASP A 353 5.59 -9.84 17.15
C ASP A 353 5.19 -11.20 16.56
N VAL A 354 5.81 -11.57 15.43
CA VAL A 354 5.71 -12.92 14.87
C VAL A 354 6.29 -13.99 15.83
N ASN A 355 7.10 -13.59 16.82
CA ASN A 355 7.73 -14.48 17.79
C ASN A 355 7.68 -13.97 19.24
N LEU A 356 6.72 -14.47 20.04
CA LEU A 356 6.58 -14.26 21.51
C LEU A 356 7.82 -14.64 22.39
N PHE A 357 8.99 -14.93 21.82
CA PHE A 357 9.99 -15.80 22.45
C PHE A 357 11.16 -15.12 23.19
N ASN A 358 11.25 -13.79 23.26
CA ASN A 358 12.33 -13.14 24.03
C ASN A 358 11.92 -12.01 24.99
N GLY A 359 10.67 -11.54 24.97
CA GLY A 359 10.14 -10.63 26.01
C GLY A 359 10.81 -9.25 26.08
N ASN A 360 11.50 -8.85 25.02
CA ASN A 360 11.87 -7.45 24.79
C ASN A 360 10.68 -6.80 24.07
N ILE A 361 9.89 -6.05 24.84
CA ILE A 361 8.99 -5.04 24.30
C ILE A 361 9.89 -3.81 24.11
N ASP A 362 10.56 -3.69 22.95
CA ASP A 362 11.40 -2.50 22.67
C ASP A 362 10.53 -1.37 22.09
N ASP A 363 9.74 -1.67 21.05
CA ASP A 363 8.92 -0.67 20.35
C ASP A 363 7.40 -0.85 20.47
N ALA A 364 6.68 0.19 20.07
CA ALA A 364 5.26 0.40 20.33
C ALA A 364 4.39 0.08 19.10
N HIS A 365 4.49 -1.14 18.56
CA HIS A 365 3.90 -1.55 17.28
C HIS A 365 2.41 -1.17 17.16
N SER A 366 2.14 -0.16 16.34
CA SER A 366 0.85 0.50 16.22
C SER A 366 0.35 0.54 14.78
N VAL A 367 -0.97 0.67 14.63
CA VAL A 367 -1.62 0.82 13.32
C VAL A 367 -2.35 2.15 13.30
N THR A 368 -1.96 3.04 12.39
CA THR A 368 -2.61 4.31 12.10
C THR A 368 -3.22 4.27 10.71
N ILE A 369 -4.51 4.57 10.60
CA ILE A 369 -5.26 4.65 9.34
C ILE A 369 -5.99 6.00 9.29
N VAL A 370 -5.78 6.77 8.23
CA VAL A 370 -6.37 8.09 8.03
C VAL A 370 -6.99 8.18 6.64
N SER A 371 -8.29 8.48 6.55
CA SER A 371 -8.85 9.09 5.35
C SER A 371 -8.94 10.61 5.55
N ASP A 372 -8.40 11.40 4.62
CA ASP A 372 -8.31 12.86 4.73
C ASP A 372 -9.32 13.65 3.87
N ALA A 373 -10.13 12.94 3.07
CA ALA A 373 -11.19 13.47 2.24
C ALA A 373 -12.48 12.62 2.35
N ALA A 374 -13.41 12.74 1.40
CA ALA A 374 -14.76 12.20 1.50
C ALA A 374 -14.83 10.72 1.09
N GLY A 375 -15.13 9.85 2.04
CA GLY A 375 -15.28 8.41 1.81
C GLY A 375 -15.57 7.67 3.10
N ALA A 376 -16.15 6.46 3.04
CA ALA A 376 -16.27 5.62 4.23
C ALA A 376 -15.02 4.77 4.42
N ILE A 377 -14.58 4.59 5.67
CA ILE A 377 -13.59 3.56 6.03
C ILE A 377 -14.34 2.30 6.44
N THR A 378 -14.14 1.18 5.75
CA THR A 378 -14.75 -0.12 6.07
C THR A 378 -13.68 -1.10 6.54
N ILE A 379 -13.82 -1.62 7.75
CA ILE A 379 -12.88 -2.57 8.36
C ILE A 379 -13.53 -3.96 8.39
N ALA A 380 -13.01 -4.87 7.58
CA ALA A 380 -13.51 -6.24 7.46
C ALA A 380 -13.20 -7.09 8.70
N ALA A 381 -13.72 -8.32 8.73
CA ALA A 381 -13.48 -9.24 9.84
C ALA A 381 -11.99 -9.58 10.00
N ALA A 382 -11.48 -9.51 11.25
CA ALA A 382 -10.04 -9.55 11.55
C ALA A 382 -9.20 -8.48 10.82
N GLY A 383 -9.80 -7.34 10.50
CA GLY A 383 -9.23 -6.31 9.64
C GLY A 383 -8.01 -5.58 10.22
N ILE A 384 -7.90 -5.40 11.54
CA ILE A 384 -6.76 -4.73 12.20
C ILE A 384 -6.32 -5.48 13.46
N SER A 385 -5.00 -5.69 13.61
CA SER A 385 -4.36 -6.17 14.84
C SER A 385 -3.12 -5.32 15.17
N ALA A 386 -2.94 -4.93 16.43
CA ALA A 386 -1.74 -4.23 16.89
C ALA A 386 -1.30 -4.71 18.29
N ASP A 387 0.01 -4.85 18.53
CA ASP A 387 0.49 -5.16 19.88
C ASP A 387 0.36 -3.96 20.84
N PHE A 388 0.55 -2.73 20.34
CA PHE A 388 0.43 -1.52 21.17
C PHE A 388 -0.90 -0.79 21.01
N GLY A 389 -1.23 -0.26 19.83
CA GLY A 389 -2.42 0.59 19.70
C GLY A 389 -2.92 0.78 18.29
N VAL A 390 -4.18 1.20 18.17
CA VAL A 390 -4.85 1.44 16.88
C VAL A 390 -5.46 2.83 16.87
N LEU A 391 -5.17 3.61 15.82
CA LEU A 391 -5.84 4.87 15.51
C LEU A 391 -6.48 4.76 14.12
N VAL A 392 -7.79 4.91 14.04
CA VAL A 392 -8.51 5.08 12.76
C VAL A 392 -9.19 6.44 12.79
N ARG A 393 -8.88 7.28 11.80
CA ARG A 393 -9.50 8.60 11.64
C ARG A 393 -10.10 8.74 10.25
N ASN A 394 -11.36 9.12 10.19
CA ASN A 394 -12.00 9.54 8.95
C ASN A 394 -12.33 11.03 9.03
N VAL A 395 -11.83 11.83 8.08
CA VAL A 395 -12.10 13.27 8.01
C VAL A 395 -13.50 13.57 7.47
N ASP A 396 -14.00 12.81 6.50
CA ASP A 396 -15.36 12.99 6.00
C ASP A 396 -16.07 11.67 5.63
N GLY A 397 -16.95 11.19 6.52
CA GLY A 397 -17.74 9.97 6.34
C GLY A 397 -17.66 8.95 7.49
N ASP A 398 -18.36 7.83 7.31
CA ASP A 398 -18.52 6.78 8.34
C ASP A 398 -17.25 5.93 8.56
N ILE A 399 -17.17 5.32 9.74
CA ILE A 399 -16.30 4.16 10.03
C ILE A 399 -17.19 2.93 10.26
N ASN A 400 -17.08 1.95 9.37
CA ASN A 400 -17.91 0.74 9.34
C ASN A 400 -17.11 -0.48 9.78
N LEU A 401 -17.66 -1.26 10.72
CA LEU A 401 -16.97 -2.37 11.39
C LEU A 401 -17.69 -3.70 11.14
N ASP A 402 -16.92 -4.72 10.76
CA ASP A 402 -17.34 -6.13 10.74
C ASP A 402 -16.92 -6.85 12.07
N VAL A 403 -17.10 -8.16 12.13
CA VAL A 403 -16.83 -9.03 13.29
C VAL A 403 -15.34 -9.14 13.60
N GLU A 404 -14.97 -8.92 14.87
CA GLU A 404 -13.59 -8.95 15.38
C GLU A 404 -12.65 -8.11 14.51
N SER A 405 -13.14 -6.98 13.99
CA SER A 405 -12.45 -6.10 13.05
C SER A 405 -11.25 -5.38 13.64
N VAL A 406 -11.20 -5.13 14.96
CA VAL A 406 -10.07 -4.44 15.61
C VAL A 406 -9.63 -5.16 16.89
N THR A 407 -8.35 -5.57 16.95
CA THR A 407 -7.70 -6.09 18.16
C THR A 407 -6.47 -5.27 18.51
N ALA A 408 -6.31 -4.89 19.78
CA ALA A 408 -5.12 -4.18 20.28
C ALA A 408 -4.69 -4.65 21.67
N GLY A 409 -3.39 -4.61 21.99
CA GLY A 409 -2.89 -4.83 23.35
C GLY A 409 -3.12 -3.64 24.30
N GLY A 410 -3.02 -2.42 23.75
CA GLY A 410 -3.32 -1.14 24.39
C GLY A 410 -4.46 -0.39 23.69
N ASP A 411 -4.37 0.93 23.59
CA ASP A 411 -5.54 1.78 23.32
C ASP A 411 -6.01 1.73 21.85
N VAL A 412 -7.31 1.93 21.64
CA VAL A 412 -7.96 2.01 20.32
C VAL A 412 -8.72 3.33 20.23
N GLU A 413 -8.41 4.19 19.25
CA GLU A 413 -9.19 5.38 18.93
C GLU A 413 -9.82 5.24 17.53
N LEU A 414 -11.15 5.29 17.46
CA LEU A 414 -11.90 5.43 16.21
C LEU A 414 -12.55 6.82 16.19
N ASN A 415 -12.25 7.61 15.17
CA ASN A 415 -12.58 9.03 15.10
C ASN A 415 -13.14 9.40 13.72
N SER A 416 -14.47 9.35 13.57
CA SER A 416 -15.16 9.92 12.42
C SER A 416 -15.49 11.40 12.72
N VAL A 417 -15.01 12.31 11.88
CA VAL A 417 -15.06 13.75 12.14
C VAL A 417 -16.39 14.40 11.73
N THR A 418 -17.11 13.83 10.75
CA THR A 418 -18.40 14.31 10.22
C THR A 418 -19.48 13.23 10.10
N GLY A 419 -19.17 11.98 10.48
CA GLY A 419 -20.04 10.83 10.27
C GLY A 419 -20.18 9.96 11.51
N GLY A 420 -20.61 8.71 11.30
CA GLY A 420 -20.86 7.73 12.35
C GLY A 420 -19.81 6.64 12.49
N ILE A 421 -20.00 5.79 13.51
CA ILE A 421 -19.28 4.53 13.72
C ILE A 421 -20.32 3.41 13.86
N SER A 422 -20.32 2.41 12.98
CA SER A 422 -21.38 1.39 12.92
C SER A 422 -20.89 -0.07 12.82
N ASP A 423 -21.65 -1.03 13.37
CA ASP A 423 -21.51 -2.47 13.08
C ASP A 423 -22.34 -2.79 11.83
N ILE A 424 -21.69 -3.24 10.75
CA ILE A 424 -22.36 -3.54 9.46
C ILE A 424 -22.77 -5.02 9.31
N ALA A 425 -22.41 -5.86 10.29
CA ALA A 425 -22.55 -7.31 10.16
C ALA A 425 -23.83 -7.89 10.80
N ASP A 426 -24.67 -7.07 11.44
CA ASP A 426 -25.81 -7.44 12.31
C ASP A 426 -25.43 -8.52 13.36
N SER A 427 -24.14 -8.65 13.65
CA SER A 427 -23.52 -9.94 13.97
C SER A 427 -23.79 -10.39 15.40
N ARG A 428 -23.88 -9.41 16.31
CA ARG A 428 -23.86 -9.61 17.77
C ARG A 428 -22.62 -10.38 18.23
N LEU A 429 -21.49 -10.06 17.62
CA LEU A 429 -20.16 -10.53 17.95
C LEU A 429 -19.27 -9.32 18.17
N ILE A 430 -18.24 -9.46 19.01
CA ILE A 430 -17.29 -8.38 19.35
C ILE A 430 -16.70 -7.79 18.07
N ASN A 431 -16.79 -6.47 17.88
CA ASN A 431 -16.04 -5.75 16.85
C ASN A 431 -14.64 -5.38 17.37
N ILE A 432 -14.56 -4.84 18.60
CA ILE A 432 -13.32 -4.26 19.17
C ILE A 432 -12.86 -5.01 20.42
N ARG A 433 -11.58 -5.41 20.45
CA ARG A 433 -10.97 -6.18 21.54
C ARG A 433 -9.65 -5.56 22.01
N THR A 434 -9.66 -4.85 23.14
CA THR A 434 -8.47 -4.43 23.90
C THR A 434 -8.67 -4.65 25.41
N PRO A 435 -8.40 -5.86 25.94
CA PRO A 435 -8.79 -6.22 27.30
C PRO A 435 -8.15 -5.36 28.42
N THR A 436 -7.06 -4.67 28.12
CA THR A 436 -6.29 -3.82 29.05
C THR A 436 -6.26 -2.34 28.70
N GLY A 437 -6.52 -1.97 27.45
CA GLY A 437 -6.52 -0.58 26.99
C GLY A 437 -7.89 0.10 27.08
N GLU A 438 -7.89 1.36 26.66
CA GLU A 438 -9.07 2.20 26.49
C GLU A 438 -9.54 2.19 25.04
N VAL A 439 -10.86 2.14 24.82
CA VAL A 439 -11.47 2.39 23.51
C VAL A 439 -12.08 3.78 23.50
N ARG A 440 -11.63 4.65 22.60
CA ARG A 440 -12.13 6.00 22.40
C ARG A 440 -12.91 6.02 21.09
N LEU A 441 -14.24 6.17 21.17
CA LEU A 441 -15.12 6.30 20.01
C LEU A 441 -15.55 7.77 19.89
N ILE A 442 -15.24 8.39 18.77
CA ILE A 442 -15.54 9.79 18.49
C ILE A 442 -16.28 9.82 17.15
N ALA A 443 -17.49 10.35 17.17
CA ALA A 443 -18.36 10.53 16.00
C ALA A 443 -19.01 11.92 16.08
N ASP A 444 -19.49 12.41 14.94
CA ASP A 444 -20.32 13.62 14.86
C ASP A 444 -21.80 13.21 14.92
N ASP A 445 -22.17 12.21 14.09
CA ASP A 445 -23.51 11.63 13.99
C ASP A 445 -23.85 10.64 15.13
N GLN A 446 -23.39 9.39 15.01
CA GLN A 446 -23.89 8.26 15.81
C GLN A 446 -22.80 7.22 16.05
N VAL A 447 -22.81 6.63 17.25
CA VAL A 447 -22.06 5.42 17.55
C VAL A 447 -23.07 4.28 17.76
N GLY A 448 -22.98 3.25 16.91
CA GLY A 448 -23.97 2.19 16.79
C GLY A 448 -25.32 2.69 16.27
N ASN A 449 -26.32 1.81 16.22
CA ASN A 449 -27.70 2.21 15.93
C ASN A 449 -28.71 1.51 16.90
N PRO A 450 -30.00 1.89 16.93
CA PRO A 450 -30.95 1.31 17.89
C PRO A 450 -31.24 -0.19 17.72
N VAL A 451 -30.86 -0.81 16.61
CA VAL A 451 -31.08 -2.24 16.29
C VAL A 451 -29.79 -3.07 16.23
N ASP A 452 -28.64 -2.45 15.93
CA ASP A 452 -27.32 -3.06 15.73
C ASP A 452 -26.24 -2.40 16.62
N PHE A 453 -25.27 -3.20 17.09
CA PHE A 453 -24.51 -2.91 18.31
C PHE A 453 -23.02 -2.96 18.05
N VAL A 454 -22.27 -1.92 18.43
CA VAL A 454 -20.81 -2.02 18.52
C VAL A 454 -20.48 -2.80 19.79
N GLU A 455 -20.07 -4.06 19.65
CA GLU A 455 -19.72 -4.93 20.78
C GLU A 455 -18.23 -4.81 21.11
N ILE A 456 -17.92 -4.50 22.39
CA ILE A 456 -16.58 -4.08 22.80
C ILE A 456 -16.11 -4.83 24.05
N VAL A 457 -14.88 -5.34 24.01
CA VAL A 457 -14.16 -5.86 25.17
C VAL A 457 -12.97 -4.93 25.46
N ALA A 458 -13.14 -4.05 26.45
CA ALA A 458 -12.16 -3.02 26.80
C ALA A 458 -11.92 -2.88 28.32
N GLY A 459 -10.77 -2.31 28.71
CA GLY A 459 -10.53 -1.83 30.07
C GLY A 459 -11.45 -0.67 30.42
N SER A 460 -11.44 0.39 29.61
CA SER A 460 -12.39 1.51 29.63
C SER A 460 -12.93 1.79 28.23
N VAL A 461 -14.09 2.43 28.15
CA VAL A 461 -14.63 3.03 26.92
C VAL A 461 -14.92 4.50 27.19
N LEU A 462 -14.37 5.38 26.36
CA LEU A 462 -14.79 6.77 26.27
C LEU A 462 -15.57 6.96 24.98
N VAL A 463 -16.72 7.63 25.05
CA VAL A 463 -17.45 8.05 23.85
C VAL A 463 -17.57 9.56 23.82
N GLY A 464 -17.07 10.17 22.74
CA GLY A 464 -17.21 11.59 22.46
C GLY A 464 -18.21 11.85 21.35
N ASN A 465 -18.92 12.96 21.46
CA ASN A 465 -19.54 13.59 20.30
C ASN A 465 -18.67 14.77 19.88
N ILE A 466 -18.35 14.89 18.60
CA ILE A 466 -18.02 16.18 18.02
C ILE A 466 -19.37 16.92 17.88
N PRO A 467 -19.51 18.16 18.33
CA PRO A 467 -20.72 18.94 18.04
C PRO A 467 -20.45 19.80 16.81
N ALA A 468 -20.84 19.32 15.63
CA ALA A 468 -20.94 20.18 14.45
C ALA A 468 -22.01 21.28 14.60
N ASP A 469 -21.82 22.36 13.83
CA ASP A 469 -22.71 23.53 13.78
C ASP A 469 -23.97 23.30 12.90
N ASP A 470 -24.15 22.11 12.33
CA ASP A 470 -25.33 21.71 11.52
C ASP A 470 -26.60 21.45 12.34
N GLY A 471 -26.43 21.03 13.59
CA GLY A 471 -27.50 20.80 14.55
C GLY A 471 -27.91 19.34 14.72
N ASP A 472 -27.09 18.39 14.27
CA ASP A 472 -27.34 16.99 14.54
C ASP A 472 -27.14 16.64 16.03
N ILE A 473 -28.01 15.74 16.52
CA ILE A 473 -28.01 15.33 17.92
C ILE A 473 -27.30 14.01 18.00
N GLY A 474 -26.05 14.02 18.47
CA GLY A 474 -25.28 12.83 18.77
C GLY A 474 -26.07 11.76 19.51
N PHE A 475 -26.16 10.55 18.95
CA PHE A 475 -26.73 9.39 19.65
C PHE A 475 -25.68 8.30 19.86
N ILE A 476 -25.46 7.95 21.13
CA ILE A 476 -24.58 6.83 21.50
C ILE A 476 -25.49 5.65 21.84
N THR A 477 -25.57 4.67 20.96
CA THR A 477 -26.51 3.56 21.10
C THR A 477 -25.81 2.21 20.97
N GLY A 478 -26.28 1.22 21.73
CA GLY A 478 -25.90 -0.17 21.46
C GLY A 478 -24.50 -0.61 21.91
N LEU A 479 -23.92 0.01 22.95
CA LEU A 479 -22.75 -0.59 23.62
C LEU A 479 -23.15 -1.90 24.33
N ALA A 480 -22.79 -3.03 23.74
CA ALA A 480 -23.05 -4.36 24.28
C ALA A 480 -21.79 -4.98 24.91
N GLY A 481 -21.97 -5.67 26.04
CA GLY A 481 -21.04 -6.68 26.52
C GLY A 481 -21.54 -8.08 26.17
N LEU A 482 -20.64 -9.07 26.23
CA LEU A 482 -20.84 -10.45 25.80
C LEU A 482 -22.19 -11.03 26.24
N ALA A 483 -22.87 -11.69 25.30
CA ALA A 483 -24.16 -12.35 25.51
C ALA A 483 -24.15 -13.46 26.60
N ASN A 484 -22.98 -13.93 27.02
CA ASN A 484 -22.81 -14.89 28.14
C ASN A 484 -22.66 -14.21 29.52
N GLY A 485 -22.60 -12.87 29.58
CA GLY A 485 -22.43 -12.08 30.80
C GLY A 485 -21.00 -12.01 31.36
N SER A 486 -19.96 -12.42 30.63
CA SER A 486 -18.59 -12.55 31.18
C SER A 486 -17.63 -11.39 30.88
N ALA A 487 -17.89 -10.52 29.90
CA ALA A 487 -17.14 -9.27 29.72
C ALA A 487 -17.94 -8.23 28.93
N GLY A 488 -18.04 -7.02 29.48
CA GLY A 488 -18.22 -5.78 28.75
C GLY A 488 -17.21 -4.77 29.33
N PRO A 489 -17.16 -3.52 28.86
CA PRO A 489 -16.20 -2.54 29.35
C PRO A 489 -16.32 -2.32 30.87
N ALA A 490 -15.18 -2.26 31.57
CA ALA A 490 -15.20 -2.16 33.04
C ALA A 490 -15.61 -0.75 33.54
N ALA A 491 -15.43 0.27 32.70
CA ALA A 491 -15.95 1.62 32.85
C ALA A 491 -16.40 2.17 31.48
N VAL A 492 -17.40 3.06 31.50
CA VAL A 492 -17.84 3.85 30.35
C VAL A 492 -17.99 5.30 30.82
N ASP A 493 -17.42 6.24 30.08
CA ASP A 493 -17.51 7.69 30.36
C ASP A 493 -17.64 8.50 29.05
N SER A 494 -17.91 9.80 29.14
CA SER A 494 -18.11 10.68 27.98
C SER A 494 -17.00 11.71 27.78
N ILE A 495 -16.60 11.95 26.53
CA ILE A 495 -15.67 13.04 26.17
C ILE A 495 -16.48 14.31 25.89
N GLY A 496 -16.30 15.35 26.72
CA GLY A 496 -16.99 16.64 26.57
C GLY A 496 -18.24 16.79 27.46
N ASP A 497 -18.99 17.88 27.22
CA ASP A 497 -20.28 18.15 27.87
C ASP A 497 -21.39 17.41 27.08
N PRO A 498 -22.10 16.43 27.66
CA PRO A 498 -22.97 15.52 26.91
C PRO A 498 -24.27 16.19 26.47
N THR A 499 -24.25 16.81 25.28
CA THR A 499 -25.45 17.07 24.47
C THR A 499 -26.08 15.77 23.93
N ALA A 500 -25.28 14.70 23.84
CA ALA A 500 -25.65 13.41 23.29
C ALA A 500 -26.52 12.57 24.25
N ARG A 501 -27.47 11.82 23.70
CA ARG A 501 -28.25 10.84 24.46
C ARG A 501 -27.56 9.48 24.47
N LEU A 502 -27.05 9.07 25.64
CA LEU A 502 -26.58 7.70 25.85
C LEU A 502 -27.77 6.73 25.98
N LEU A 503 -27.76 5.68 25.14
CA LEU A 503 -28.74 4.58 25.12
C LEU A 503 -28.03 3.25 25.37
N TRP A 504 -27.91 2.88 26.64
CA TRP A 504 -27.36 1.57 27.02
C TRP A 504 -28.42 0.46 26.88
N ASN A 505 -28.17 -0.47 25.98
CA ASN A 505 -29.05 -1.59 25.65
C ASN A 505 -28.20 -2.87 25.62
N SER A 506 -28.16 -3.62 26.73
CA SER A 506 -27.32 -4.82 26.84
C SER A 506 -28.07 -6.08 26.42
N ASN A 507 -27.40 -6.98 25.68
CA ASN A 507 -27.90 -8.35 25.43
C ASN A 507 -28.05 -9.19 26.72
N VAL A 508 -27.57 -8.70 27.87
CA VAL A 508 -27.70 -9.32 29.19
C VAL A 508 -28.98 -8.85 29.90
N ILE A 509 -29.84 -9.80 30.30
CA ILE A 509 -30.97 -9.54 31.19
C ILE A 509 -30.43 -9.29 32.60
N GLY A 510 -30.22 -8.02 32.97
CA GLY A 510 -29.69 -7.65 34.27
C GLY A 510 -29.58 -6.13 34.43
N ALA A 511 -29.20 -5.70 35.64
CA ALA A 511 -28.78 -4.31 35.84
C ALA A 511 -27.37 -4.10 35.24
N PRO A 512 -27.03 -2.90 34.74
CA PRO A 512 -25.70 -2.60 34.19
C PRO A 512 -24.56 -2.89 35.19
N PRO A 513 -23.28 -2.96 34.75
CA PRO A 513 -22.14 -3.21 35.62
C PRO A 513 -22.14 -2.34 36.90
N ARG A 514 -21.64 -2.86 38.03
CA ARG A 514 -21.70 -2.13 39.31
C ARG A 514 -20.97 -0.79 39.28
N GLN A 515 -19.86 -0.66 38.55
CA GLN A 515 -19.22 0.64 38.31
C GLN A 515 -20.15 1.59 37.56
N LEU A 516 -20.74 1.15 36.44
CA LEU A 516 -21.66 1.94 35.64
C LEU A 516 -22.91 2.36 36.45
N GLN A 517 -23.49 1.46 37.26
CA GLN A 517 -24.53 1.82 38.24
C GLN A 517 -24.06 2.85 39.28
N SER A 518 -22.81 2.77 39.74
CA SER A 518 -22.26 3.71 40.71
C SER A 518 -22.00 5.09 40.09
N TRP A 519 -21.58 5.13 38.83
CA TRP A 519 -21.42 6.34 38.03
C TRP A 519 -22.79 7.00 37.76
N PHE A 520 -23.79 6.21 37.34
CA PHE A 520 -25.19 6.65 37.23
C PHE A 520 -25.74 7.25 38.54
N ARG A 521 -25.41 6.66 39.69
CA ARG A 521 -25.82 7.16 41.02
C ARG A 521 -24.95 8.32 41.53
N GLY A 522 -23.79 8.58 40.92
CA GLY A 522 -22.90 9.68 41.27
C GLY A 522 -23.46 11.06 40.91
N GLY A 523 -24.40 11.10 39.96
CA GLY A 523 -24.95 12.36 39.46
C GLY A 523 -24.04 13.07 38.46
N ASN A 524 -23.19 12.33 37.76
CA ASN A 524 -22.24 12.82 36.76
C ASN A 524 -22.93 13.22 35.42
N PHE A 525 -24.15 13.78 35.48
CA PHE A 525 -24.92 14.22 34.31
C PHE A 525 -25.22 15.70 34.41
N ASP A 526 -24.67 16.47 33.49
CA ASP A 526 -25.06 17.86 33.34
C ASP A 526 -26.32 17.96 32.46
N ALA A 527 -27.45 18.17 33.13
CA ALA A 527 -28.75 18.64 32.64
C ALA A 527 -29.49 17.89 31.50
N GLN A 528 -28.88 17.01 30.72
CA GLN A 528 -29.54 16.29 29.61
C GLN A 528 -29.60 14.77 29.86
N GLY A 529 -30.71 14.16 29.43
CA GLY A 529 -31.16 12.88 29.98
C GLY A 529 -30.53 11.64 29.34
N VAL A 530 -29.84 10.82 30.15
CA VAL A 530 -29.46 9.46 29.75
C VAL A 530 -30.66 8.52 29.83
N VAL A 531 -30.83 7.69 28.80
CA VAL A 531 -31.93 6.74 28.67
C VAL A 531 -31.38 5.32 28.80
N LEU A 532 -31.63 4.65 29.92
CA LEU A 532 -31.40 3.21 30.04
C LEU A 532 -32.58 2.44 29.45
N ASP A 533 -32.51 2.11 28.16
CA ASP A 533 -33.54 1.31 27.49
C ASP A 533 -33.13 -0.16 27.35
N ASN A 534 -33.69 -1.01 28.21
CA ASN A 534 -33.58 -2.47 28.13
C ASN A 534 -34.76 -3.13 27.39
N THR A 535 -35.65 -2.37 26.74
CA THR A 535 -36.89 -2.89 26.13
C THR A 535 -36.60 -3.94 25.06
N ILE A 536 -35.53 -3.77 24.26
CA ILE A 536 -35.13 -4.75 23.25
C ILE A 536 -34.58 -6.05 23.90
N GLY A 537 -33.81 -5.95 24.99
CA GLY A 537 -33.39 -7.12 25.78
C GLY A 537 -34.58 -7.90 26.37
N VAL A 538 -35.64 -7.20 26.81
CA VAL A 538 -36.91 -7.82 27.27
C VAL A 538 -37.65 -8.49 26.11
N LEU A 539 -37.69 -7.87 24.92
CA LEU A 539 -38.35 -8.42 23.72
C LEU A 539 -37.64 -9.65 23.13
N ARG A 540 -36.32 -9.78 23.33
CA ARG A 540 -35.51 -10.93 22.86
C ARG A 540 -35.57 -12.16 23.77
N ASN A 541 -36.20 -12.07 24.95
CA ASN A 541 -36.30 -13.18 25.91
C ASN A 541 -37.26 -14.29 25.40
N SER A 542 -36.76 -15.53 25.34
CA SER A 542 -37.47 -16.71 24.80
C SER A 542 -38.74 -17.10 25.57
N PHE A 543 -38.93 -16.65 26.81
CA PHE A 543 -40.19 -16.83 27.56
C PHE A 543 -41.31 -15.89 27.05
N PHE A 544 -41.00 -14.76 26.40
CA PHE A 544 -41.99 -13.84 25.83
C PHE A 544 -42.49 -14.25 24.43
N TRP A 545 -41.86 -15.25 23.80
CA TRP A 545 -42.18 -15.71 22.44
C TRP A 545 -43.61 -16.31 22.30
N TYR A 546 -44.30 -16.57 23.42
CA TYR A 546 -45.70 -17.02 23.45
C TYR A 546 -46.75 -15.91 23.27
N GLY A 547 -46.35 -14.65 23.13
CA GLY A 547 -47.23 -13.47 23.23
C GLY A 547 -47.78 -12.84 21.93
N ARG A 548 -47.57 -13.44 20.74
CA ARG A 548 -47.90 -12.78 19.44
C ARG A 548 -49.39 -12.41 19.27
N SER A 549 -50.29 -12.99 20.06
CA SER A 549 -51.73 -12.68 20.10
C SER A 549 -52.16 -11.59 21.09
N VAL A 550 -51.29 -11.17 22.02
CA VAL A 550 -51.62 -10.12 23.01
C VAL A 550 -51.31 -8.74 22.44
N LEU A 551 -50.17 -8.59 21.75
CA LEU A 551 -49.67 -7.32 21.23
C LEU A 551 -50.51 -6.74 20.08
N THR A 552 -51.32 -7.53 19.37
CA THR A 552 -52.26 -7.01 18.35
C THR A 552 -53.44 -6.23 18.94
N THR A 553 -53.60 -6.22 20.27
CA THR A 553 -54.73 -5.58 20.97
C THR A 553 -54.35 -4.26 21.63
N TYR A 554 -53.05 -3.98 21.76
CA TYR A 554 -52.53 -2.73 22.33
C TYR A 554 -51.92 -1.88 21.21
N ARG A 555 -52.17 -0.57 21.23
CA ARG A 555 -51.51 0.35 20.30
C ARG A 555 -50.00 0.28 20.55
N LEU A 556 -49.24 0.10 19.47
CA LEU A 556 -47.84 0.53 19.43
C LEU A 556 -47.79 1.99 19.92
N PRO A 557 -47.02 2.31 20.99
CA PRO A 557 -46.83 3.68 21.40
C PRO A 557 -46.16 4.45 20.26
N THR A 558 -46.79 5.53 19.82
CA THR A 558 -46.21 6.44 18.81
C THR A 558 -45.13 7.34 19.39
N ASP A 559 -45.01 7.36 20.72
CA ASP A 559 -44.18 8.28 21.48
C ASP A 559 -43.56 7.48 22.65
N ILE A 560 -42.26 7.20 22.57
CA ILE A 560 -41.48 6.59 23.67
C ILE A 560 -40.96 7.74 24.54
N ILE A 561 -41.51 7.89 25.75
CA ILE A 561 -41.20 9.01 26.66
C ILE A 561 -40.88 8.46 28.07
N GLU A 562 -39.59 8.51 28.41
CA GLU A 562 -38.98 8.78 29.73
C GLU A 562 -39.35 7.89 30.95
N TYR A 563 -38.54 7.75 32.03
CA TYR A 563 -37.43 8.54 32.56
C TYR A 563 -36.36 7.66 33.26
N ILE A 564 -35.10 8.08 33.19
CA ILE A 564 -34.26 8.19 34.39
C ILE A 564 -33.80 9.66 34.49
N SER A 565 -34.52 10.47 35.27
CA SER A 565 -34.00 11.77 35.71
C SER A 565 -33.52 11.69 37.16
N VAL A 566 -32.39 12.35 37.42
CA VAL A 566 -31.69 12.30 38.70
C VAL A 566 -32.49 13.03 39.78
N GLY A 567 -32.72 12.39 40.93
CA GLY A 567 -33.38 13.07 42.05
C GLY A 567 -34.04 12.18 43.11
N GLY A 568 -33.42 11.06 43.50
CA GLY A 568 -33.93 10.20 44.59
C GLY A 568 -35.36 9.69 44.37
N GLY A 569 -35.75 9.48 43.11
CA GLY A 569 -37.11 9.17 42.68
C GLY A 569 -37.26 7.75 42.13
N ASN A 570 -38.46 7.20 42.30
CA ASN A 570 -38.80 5.81 41.97
C ASN A 570 -38.76 5.50 40.46
N ILE A 571 -38.38 4.26 40.13
CA ILE A 571 -38.53 3.67 38.80
C ILE A 571 -40.02 3.46 38.50
N TYR A 572 -40.50 3.97 37.36
CA TYR A 572 -41.83 3.68 36.83
C TYR A 572 -41.69 3.08 35.42
N GLY A 573 -42.11 1.81 35.23
CA GLY A 573 -41.88 1.14 33.94
C GLY A 573 -42.48 -0.26 33.73
N MET A 574 -43.39 -0.73 34.60
CA MET A 574 -44.14 -1.98 34.33
C MET A 574 -45.65 -1.74 34.45
N PRO A 575 -46.48 -2.26 33.52
CA PRO A 575 -47.91 -2.40 33.73
C PRO A 575 -48.17 -3.21 35.01
N ARG A 576 -49.07 -2.75 35.87
CA ARG A 576 -49.37 -3.36 37.19
C ARG A 576 -49.84 -4.82 37.15
N ASP A 577 -50.13 -5.36 35.97
CA ASP A 577 -50.81 -6.64 35.78
C ASP A 577 -49.95 -7.73 35.09
N MET A 578 -48.63 -7.51 34.90
CA MET A 578 -47.72 -8.60 34.51
C MET A 578 -47.30 -9.44 35.72
N ASN A 579 -48.04 -10.52 35.98
CA ASN A 579 -47.58 -11.59 36.84
C ASN A 579 -46.43 -12.36 36.17
N LEU A 580 -45.19 -12.06 36.57
CA LEU A 580 -44.03 -12.90 36.27
C LEU A 580 -44.08 -14.17 37.14
N PRO A 581 -43.72 -15.36 36.61
CA PRO A 581 -43.49 -16.54 37.44
C PRO A 581 -42.37 -16.28 38.45
N ASP A 582 -42.47 -16.86 39.65
CA ASP A 582 -41.69 -16.52 40.87
C ASP A 582 -40.15 -16.66 40.80
N ASN A 583 -39.57 -16.95 39.63
CA ASN A 583 -38.15 -17.28 39.42
C ASN A 583 -37.39 -16.27 38.53
N ILE A 584 -37.93 -15.06 38.30
CA ILE A 584 -37.24 -14.00 37.54
C ILE A 584 -36.98 -12.80 38.46
N ASP A 585 -35.77 -12.73 39.02
CA ASP A 585 -35.26 -11.58 39.78
C ASP A 585 -34.92 -10.40 38.84
N MET A 586 -35.95 -9.76 38.29
CA MET A 586 -35.84 -8.45 37.63
C MET A 586 -36.20 -7.34 38.62
N LEU A 587 -35.17 -6.62 39.07
CA LEU A 587 -35.24 -5.30 39.72
C LEU A 587 -36.22 -5.17 40.92
N ARG A 588 -35.83 -5.73 42.07
CA ARG A 588 -36.23 -5.19 43.39
C ARG A 588 -35.06 -4.48 44.08
N PHE A 589 -34.84 -3.22 43.73
CA PHE A 589 -34.03 -2.29 44.51
C PHE A 589 -34.82 -1.00 44.73
N THR A 590 -35.55 -0.95 45.84
CA THR A 590 -36.12 0.28 46.41
C THR A 590 -35.80 0.29 47.91
N ASP A 591 -34.68 0.88 48.28
CA ASP A 591 -34.49 1.39 49.64
C ASP A 591 -35.32 2.68 49.77
N ASP A 592 -36.58 2.56 50.19
CA ASP A 592 -37.47 3.71 50.39
C ASP A 592 -37.69 3.96 51.90
N PRO A 593 -37.25 5.10 52.47
CA PRO A 593 -37.44 5.40 53.88
C PRO A 593 -38.91 5.63 54.30
N TYR A 594 -39.87 5.59 53.37
CA TYR A 594 -41.29 5.80 53.64
C TYR A 594 -42.12 4.53 53.92
N ASP A 595 -41.54 3.34 53.83
CA ASP A 595 -42.26 2.07 54.03
C ASP A 595 -42.87 1.96 55.46
N TRP A 596 -42.22 2.59 56.46
CA TRP A 596 -42.74 2.70 57.84
C TRP A 596 -44.07 3.47 57.92
N GLU A 597 -44.25 4.50 57.08
CA GLU A 597 -45.39 5.41 57.12
C GLU A 597 -46.60 4.76 56.42
N LEU A 598 -46.35 3.96 55.39
CA LEU A 598 -47.36 3.18 54.68
C LEU A 598 -47.86 2.00 55.53
N ASP A 599 -46.95 1.24 56.14
CA ASP A 599 -47.29 0.12 57.04
C ASP A 599 -47.97 0.62 58.34
N LYS A 600 -47.61 1.82 58.82
CA LYS A 600 -48.35 2.51 59.90
C LYS A 600 -49.75 2.93 59.47
N ARG A 601 -49.94 3.54 58.30
CA ARG A 601 -51.27 3.90 57.78
C ARG A 601 -52.14 2.68 57.48
N LEU A 602 -51.54 1.58 57.02
CA LEU A 602 -52.22 0.31 56.82
C LEU A 602 -52.66 -0.30 58.15
N ARG A 603 -51.80 -0.28 59.18
CA ARG A 603 -52.19 -0.68 60.56
C ARG A 603 -53.29 0.22 61.14
N GLU A 604 -53.19 1.54 61.02
CA GLU A 604 -54.23 2.48 61.48
C GLU A 604 -55.56 2.32 60.70
N PHE A 605 -55.51 1.91 59.44
CA PHE A 605 -56.69 1.57 58.64
C PHE A 605 -57.32 0.25 59.08
N LEU A 606 -56.52 -0.81 59.25
CA LEU A 606 -56.99 -2.12 59.69
C LEU A 606 -57.56 -2.08 61.11
N ASP A 607 -56.92 -1.38 62.05
CA ASP A 607 -57.39 -1.23 63.45
C ASP A 607 -58.73 -0.48 63.52
N LYS A 608 -58.98 0.45 62.59
CA LYS A 608 -60.28 1.15 62.43
C LYS A 608 -61.38 0.33 61.78
N HIS A 609 -61.07 -0.74 61.04
CA HIS A 609 -62.04 -1.49 60.22
C HIS A 609 -62.16 -2.98 60.60
N LEU A 610 -61.41 -3.46 61.60
CA LEU A 610 -61.52 -4.83 62.15
C LEU A 610 -62.15 -4.87 63.57
N THR A 611 -62.85 -3.81 63.98
CA THR A 611 -63.63 -3.77 65.22
C THR A 611 -65.11 -3.43 65.03
N GLN A 612 -65.76 -4.10 64.07
CA GLN A 612 -67.22 -4.37 64.12
C GLN A 612 -67.61 -5.54 63.20
N ASP A 613 -67.87 -6.69 63.85
CA ASP A 613 -68.47 -7.96 63.39
C ASP A 613 -67.97 -8.60 62.07
#